data_AF-A0A1F5CZ92-F1
#
_entry.id   AF-A0A1F5CZ92-F1
#
_cell.length_a   1.000
_cell.length_b   1.000
_cell.length_c   1.000
_cell.angle_alpha   90.00
_cell.angle_beta   90.00
_cell.angle_gamma   90.00
#
_symmetry.space_group_name_H-M   'P 1'
#
loop_
_entity.id
_entity.type
_entity.pdbx_description
1 polymer ?
#
loop_
_entity_poly.entity_id
_entity_poly.type
_entity_poly.pdbx_seq_one_letter_code
_entity_poly.pdbx_strand_id
1 'polypeptide(L)'
;MAENDKIRERPNLSVLALVSFLASFMVARIFTTLSPSTVFISGGYHIHHYWYGLIILAIGGWLGISYENERINRVAAILFGAGGGIIGDEAGLLLTSEYWTGITFTLLIIFLAFASILILLFRFSRIILNEFSQFFHSQTSFYLGVFLATISVAFILETNDIAVMIASIVLTMIGLTIILSYFIHTFRTRKK
;
A
#
# COMPACT_ATOMS: atom_id res chain seq x y z
N MET A 1 -21.77 25.97 17.09
CA MET A 1 -20.54 26.16 16.31
C MET A 1 -19.73 24.89 16.47
N ALA A 2 -19.90 23.93 15.57
CA ALA A 2 -19.18 22.66 15.63
C ALA A 2 -17.74 22.92 15.16
N GLU A 3 -16.80 22.83 16.10
CA GLU A 3 -15.37 22.84 15.79
C GLU A 3 -15.10 21.66 14.85
N ASN A 4 -14.62 21.96 13.64
CA ASN A 4 -14.23 20.96 12.67
C ASN A 4 -12.98 20.26 13.23
N ASP A 5 -13.18 19.14 13.93
CA ASP A 5 -12.10 18.36 14.52
C ASP A 5 -11.18 17.87 13.40
N LYS A 6 -10.10 18.62 13.16
CA LYS A 6 -9.09 18.27 12.18
C LYS A 6 -8.46 16.97 12.64
N ILE A 7 -8.66 15.90 11.86
CA ILE A 7 -7.96 14.63 12.02
C ILE A 7 -6.46 14.92 12.23
N ARG A 8 -5.96 14.60 13.43
CA ARG A 8 -4.56 14.82 13.79
C ARG A 8 -3.70 13.72 13.17
N GLU A 9 -3.09 14.02 12.04
CA GLU A 9 -2.10 13.13 11.42
C GLU A 9 -0.85 13.00 12.31
N ARG A 10 -0.36 11.77 12.50
CA ARG A 10 0.84 11.47 13.32
C ARG A 10 1.91 10.72 12.50
N PRO A 11 2.46 11.32 11.43
CA PRO A 11 3.36 10.63 10.49
C PRO A 11 4.61 10.07 11.16
N ASN A 12 5.12 10.73 12.21
CA ASN A 12 6.29 10.28 12.97
C ASN A 12 6.07 8.90 13.60
N LEU A 13 4.84 8.60 14.06
CA LEU A 13 4.51 7.30 14.65
C LEU A 13 4.43 6.21 13.58
N SER A 14 3.85 6.51 12.42
CA SER A 14 3.79 5.58 11.29
C SER A 14 5.18 5.19 10.78
N VAL A 15 6.10 6.17 10.66
CA VAL A 15 7.50 5.91 10.29
C VAL A 15 8.19 5.05 11.35
N LEU A 16 7.97 5.34 12.63
CA LEU A 16 8.57 4.59 13.73
C LEU A 16 8.10 3.14 13.77
N ALA A 17 6.81 2.90 13.53
CA ALA A 17 6.26 1.56 13.39
C ALA A 17 6.85 0.83 12.18
N LEU A 18 6.96 1.48 11.02
CA LEU A 18 7.54 0.88 9.81
C LEU A 18 9.02 0.51 10.00
N VAL A 19 9.83 1.40 10.58
CA VAL A 19 11.25 1.13 10.84
C VAL A 19 11.40 -0.01 11.85
N SER A 20 10.57 -0.02 12.89
CA SER A 20 10.59 -1.08 13.91
C SER A 20 10.16 -2.43 13.33
N PHE A 21 9.18 -2.45 12.41
CA PHE A 21 8.77 -3.62 11.65
C PHE A 21 9.92 -4.17 10.80
N LEU A 22 10.59 -3.32 10.01
CA LEU A 22 11.70 -3.75 9.15
C LEU A 22 12.86 -4.29 9.99
N ALA A 23 13.21 -3.58 11.06
CA ALA A 23 14.28 -3.99 11.96
C ALA A 23 13.98 -5.34 12.62
N SER A 24 12.79 -5.54 13.18
CA SER A 24 12.44 -6.79 13.84
C SER A 24 12.30 -7.95 12.86
N PHE A 25 11.77 -7.71 11.65
CA PHE A 25 11.74 -8.71 10.58
C PHE A 25 13.15 -9.15 10.20
N MET A 26 14.08 -8.21 9.99
CA MET A 26 15.47 -8.55 9.66
C MET A 26 16.14 -9.33 10.78
N VAL A 27 15.94 -8.92 12.03
CA VAL A 27 16.50 -9.63 13.20
C VAL A 27 15.93 -11.05 13.29
N ALA A 28 14.60 -11.22 13.15
CA ALA A 28 13.97 -12.53 13.16
C ALA A 28 14.51 -13.42 12.04
N ARG A 29 14.61 -12.90 10.81
CA ARG A 29 15.14 -13.63 9.65
C ARG A 29 16.60 -14.02 9.82
N ILE A 30 17.44 -13.11 10.30
CA ILE A 30 18.86 -13.40 10.56
C ILE A 30 18.96 -14.51 11.61
N PHE A 31 18.20 -14.40 12.71
CA PHE A 31 18.19 -15.39 13.77
C PHE A 31 17.76 -16.78 13.24
N THR A 32 16.65 -16.85 12.51
CA THR A 32 16.13 -18.13 11.99
C THR A 32 17.01 -18.73 10.91
N THR A 33 17.69 -17.91 10.11
CA THR A 33 18.67 -18.36 9.11
C THR A 33 19.94 -18.91 9.77
N LEU A 34 20.45 -18.25 10.81
CA LEU A 34 21.67 -18.66 11.51
C LEU A 34 21.42 -19.80 12.52
N SER A 35 20.19 -19.95 13.00
CA SER A 35 19.83 -20.91 14.05
C SER A 35 18.56 -21.70 13.68
N PRO A 36 18.52 -22.39 12.53
CA PRO A 36 17.31 -23.05 12.03
C PRO A 36 16.82 -24.22 12.90
N SER A 37 17.69 -24.79 13.74
CA SER A 37 17.36 -25.85 14.69
C SER A 37 16.87 -25.34 16.05
N THR A 38 16.90 -24.02 16.29
CA THR A 38 16.45 -23.44 17.55
C THR A 38 14.95 -23.31 17.54
N VAL A 39 14.27 -24.37 17.99
CA VAL A 39 12.82 -24.37 18.20
C VAL A 39 12.54 -24.41 19.70
N PHE A 40 11.72 -23.49 20.19
CA PHE A 40 11.27 -23.52 21.57
C PHE A 40 10.19 -24.60 21.70
N ILE A 41 10.60 -25.80 22.14
CA ILE A 41 9.71 -26.93 22.36
C ILE A 41 9.32 -26.95 23.84
N SER A 42 8.03 -26.76 24.11
CA SER A 42 7.47 -26.87 25.46
C SER A 42 6.29 -27.84 25.44
N GLY A 43 6.39 -28.95 26.17
CA GLY A 43 5.30 -29.93 26.31
C GLY A 43 4.86 -30.62 25.01
N GLY A 44 5.73 -30.73 24.01
CA GLY A 44 5.41 -31.29 22.69
C GLY A 44 4.85 -30.28 21.68
N TYR A 45 4.67 -29.02 22.07
CA TYR A 45 4.26 -27.94 21.18
C TYR A 45 5.48 -27.16 20.67
N HIS A 46 5.51 -26.93 19.36
CA HIS A 46 6.48 -26.04 18.72
C HIS A 46 5.96 -24.60 18.82
N ILE A 47 6.53 -23.81 19.72
CA ILE A 47 6.16 -22.39 19.88
C ILE A 47 7.00 -21.55 18.93
N HIS A 48 6.38 -21.10 17.85
CA HIS A 48 6.98 -20.19 16.88
C HIS A 48 7.09 -18.77 17.41
N HIS A 49 8.08 -18.01 16.96
CA HIS A 49 8.25 -16.60 17.35
C HIS A 49 7.08 -15.70 16.92
N TYR A 50 6.26 -16.18 15.99
CA TYR A 50 4.93 -15.65 15.70
C TYR A 50 4.13 -15.27 16.95
N TRP A 51 4.08 -16.12 17.98
CA TRP A 51 3.30 -15.86 19.20
C TRP A 51 3.85 -14.69 20.02
N TYR A 52 5.17 -14.56 20.10
CA TYR A 52 5.80 -13.39 20.72
C TYR A 52 5.48 -12.13 19.93
N GLY A 53 5.50 -12.22 18.60
CA GLY A 53 5.07 -11.15 17.71
C GLY A 53 3.64 -10.69 17.99
N LEU A 54 2.69 -11.63 18.12
CA LEU A 54 1.29 -11.32 18.47
C LEU A 54 1.15 -10.61 19.81
N ILE A 55 1.83 -11.09 20.85
CA ILE A 55 1.76 -10.49 22.19
C ILE A 55 2.30 -9.05 22.13
N ILE A 56 3.46 -8.84 21.50
CA ILE A 56 4.08 -7.53 21.37
C ILE A 56 3.18 -6.58 20.55
N LEU A 57 2.62 -7.07 19.44
CA LEU A 57 1.68 -6.33 18.59
C LEU A 57 0.43 -5.92 19.39
N ALA A 58 -0.15 -6.84 20.16
CA ALA A 58 -1.34 -6.61 20.98
C ALA A 58 -1.07 -5.57 22.09
N ILE A 59 0.08 -5.65 22.77
CA ILE A 59 0.49 -4.65 23.76
C ILE A 59 0.65 -3.27 23.09
N GLY A 60 1.33 -3.20 21.95
CA GLY A 60 1.49 -1.96 21.19
C GLY A 60 0.15 -1.35 20.79
N GLY A 61 -0.75 -2.15 20.23
CA GLY A 61 -2.10 -1.73 19.87
C GLY A 61 -2.92 -1.27 21.09
N TRP A 62 -2.89 -2.02 22.19
CA TRP A 62 -3.58 -1.67 23.42
C TRP A 62 -3.09 -0.34 24.00
N LEU A 63 -1.78 -0.11 24.01
CA LEU A 63 -1.20 1.15 24.47
C LEU A 63 -1.62 2.32 23.59
N GLY A 64 -1.64 2.14 22.27
CA GLY A 64 -2.05 3.17 21.31
C GLY A 64 -3.54 3.53 21.38
N ILE A 65 -4.39 2.58 21.80
CA ILE A 65 -5.83 2.79 22.00
C ILE A 65 -6.12 3.41 23.37
N SER A 66 -5.44 2.93 24.42
CA SER A 66 -5.82 3.22 25.81
C SER A 66 -5.25 4.53 26.34
N TYR A 67 -4.20 5.08 25.73
CA TYR A 67 -3.47 6.22 26.28
C TYR A 67 -3.22 7.30 25.24
N GLU A 68 -3.56 8.55 25.57
CA GLU A 68 -3.19 9.72 24.76
C GLU A 68 -1.99 10.46 25.37
N ASN A 69 -0.81 9.83 25.29
CA ASN A 69 0.46 10.40 25.77
C ASN A 69 1.55 10.24 24.72
N GLU A 70 2.28 11.32 24.40
CA GLU A 70 3.29 11.30 23.32
C GLU A 70 4.36 10.22 23.50
N ARG A 71 4.86 10.00 24.73
CA ARG A 71 5.86 8.97 24.99
C ARG A 71 5.28 7.57 24.85
N ILE A 72 4.08 7.34 25.39
CA ILE A 72 3.38 6.05 25.28
C ILE A 72 3.06 5.75 23.81
N ASN A 73 2.64 6.74 23.03
CA ASN A 73 2.35 6.61 21.62
C ASN A 73 3.59 6.18 20.80
N ARG A 74 4.78 6.70 21.14
CA ARG A 74 6.04 6.27 20.50
C ARG A 74 6.35 4.81 20.84
N VAL A 75 6.23 4.42 22.11
CA VAL A 75 6.43 3.02 22.54
C VAL A 75 5.40 2.10 21.88
N ALA A 76 4.13 2.50 21.85
CA ALA A 76 3.05 1.78 21.17
C ALA A 76 3.38 1.55 19.69
N ALA A 77 3.84 2.58 18.97
CA ALA A 77 4.24 2.46 17.58
C ALA A 77 5.42 1.51 17.38
N ILE A 78 6.44 1.57 18.24
CA ILE A 78 7.61 0.66 18.18
C ILE A 78 7.14 -0.78 18.39
N LEU A 79 6.38 -1.05 19.45
CA LEU A 79 5.89 -2.40 19.77
C LEU A 79 4.97 -2.93 18.67
N PHE A 80 4.03 -2.10 18.18
CA PHE A 80 3.16 -2.49 17.09
C PHE A 80 3.95 -2.84 15.83
N GLY A 81 4.92 -2.01 15.44
CA GLY A 81 5.80 -2.31 14.31
C GLY A 81 6.62 -3.58 14.53
N ALA A 82 7.32 -3.67 15.66
CA ALA A 82 8.21 -4.77 15.98
C ALA A 82 7.48 -6.12 16.03
N GLY A 83 6.31 -6.16 16.68
CA GLY A 83 5.46 -7.35 16.72
C GLY A 83 5.00 -7.78 15.32
N GLY A 84 4.61 -6.80 14.50
CA GLY A 84 4.26 -7.04 13.10
C GLY A 84 5.41 -7.64 12.28
N GLY A 85 6.65 -7.17 12.47
CA GLY A 85 7.80 -7.68 11.71
C GLY A 85 8.16 -9.12 12.09
N ILE A 86 8.02 -9.48 13.36
CA ILE A 86 8.21 -10.86 13.84
C ILE A 86 7.14 -11.79 13.26
N ILE A 87 5.87 -11.34 13.21
CA ILE A 87 4.78 -12.09 12.56
C ILE A 87 5.06 -12.21 11.05
N GLY A 88 5.50 -11.13 10.42
CA GLY A 88 5.79 -11.09 8.98
C GLY A 88 6.83 -12.10 8.55
N ASP A 89 7.82 -12.39 9.41
CA ASP A 89 8.84 -13.41 9.16
C ASP A 89 8.25 -14.83 8.98
N GLU A 90 7.15 -15.10 9.66
CA GLU A 90 6.44 -16.40 9.63
C GLU A 90 5.28 -16.42 8.63
N ALA A 91 5.09 -15.36 7.83
CA ALA A 91 3.94 -15.25 6.93
C ALA A 91 3.85 -16.41 5.91
N GLY A 92 4.98 -16.88 5.40
CA GLY A 92 5.06 -18.08 4.56
C GLY A 92 4.57 -19.33 5.29
N LEU A 93 5.08 -19.58 6.50
CA LEU A 93 4.64 -20.70 7.34
C LEU A 93 3.12 -20.65 7.60
N LEU A 94 2.57 -19.49 7.93
CA LEU A 94 1.15 -19.33 8.20
C LEU A 94 0.26 -19.64 6.99
N LEU A 95 0.74 -19.36 5.78
CA LEU A 95 -0.03 -19.51 4.55
C LEU A 95 0.17 -20.87 3.88
N THR A 96 1.34 -21.48 4.02
CA THR A 96 1.68 -22.73 3.32
C THR A 96 1.99 -23.90 4.22
N SER A 97 2.00 -23.71 5.55
CA SER A 97 2.51 -24.70 6.52
C SER A 97 3.97 -25.11 6.28
N GLU A 98 4.68 -24.40 5.39
CA GLU A 98 6.06 -24.65 5.03
C GLU A 98 6.90 -23.41 5.36
N TYR A 99 7.94 -23.60 6.15
CA TYR A 99 8.77 -22.52 6.65
C TYR A 99 9.60 -21.83 5.53
N TRP A 100 10.08 -22.63 4.57
CA TRP A 100 11.02 -22.18 3.53
C TRP A 100 10.32 -21.85 2.21
N THR A 101 9.22 -21.11 2.26
CA THR A 101 8.56 -20.63 1.03
C THR A 101 9.00 -19.22 0.67
N GLY A 102 9.20 -18.98 -0.63
CA GLY A 102 9.49 -17.63 -1.16
C GLY A 102 8.35 -16.62 -0.94
N ILE A 103 7.17 -17.10 -0.52
CA ILE A 103 5.96 -16.31 -0.29
C ILE A 103 6.18 -15.24 0.78
N THR A 104 6.96 -15.51 1.84
CA THR A 104 7.29 -14.48 2.84
C THR A 104 7.95 -13.25 2.20
N PHE A 105 8.92 -13.46 1.31
CA PHE A 105 9.60 -12.37 0.61
C PHE A 105 8.67 -11.67 -0.38
N THR A 106 7.84 -12.41 -1.11
CA THR A 106 6.84 -11.83 -2.01
C THR A 106 5.90 -10.90 -1.25
N LEU A 107 5.38 -11.33 -0.10
CA LEU A 107 4.51 -10.52 0.73
C LEU A 107 5.22 -9.29 1.30
N LEU A 108 6.46 -9.46 1.75
CA LEU A 108 7.27 -8.34 2.24
C LEU A 108 7.49 -7.29 1.13
N ILE A 109 7.89 -7.73 -0.07
CA ILE A 109 8.13 -6.83 -1.21
C ILE A 109 6.84 -6.11 -1.61
N ILE A 110 5.72 -6.83 -1.70
CA ILE A 110 4.40 -6.24 -1.99
C ILE A 110 4.04 -5.21 -0.92
N PHE A 111 4.23 -5.53 0.36
CA PHE A 111 3.96 -4.63 1.47
C PHE A 111 4.82 -3.36 1.41
N LEU A 112 6.14 -3.47 1.21
CA LEU A 112 7.02 -2.31 1.09
C LEU A 112 6.70 -1.47 -0.14
N ALA A 113 6.44 -2.10 -1.28
CA ALA A 113 6.08 -1.40 -2.51
C ALA A 113 4.77 -0.62 -2.31
N PHE A 114 3.75 -1.27 -1.75
CA PHE A 114 2.47 -0.66 -1.45
C PHE A 114 2.60 0.51 -0.44
N ALA A 115 3.32 0.30 0.66
CA ALA A 115 3.59 1.34 1.64
C ALA A 115 4.34 2.53 1.02
N SER A 116 5.35 2.26 0.19
CA SER A 116 6.12 3.31 -0.51
C SER A 116 5.23 4.12 -1.47
N ILE A 117 4.40 3.44 -2.27
CA ILE A 117 3.44 4.09 -3.16
C ILE A 117 2.47 4.96 -2.36
N LEU A 118 1.89 4.45 -1.28
CA LEU A 118 0.99 5.24 -0.43
C LEU A 118 1.70 6.46 0.16
N ILE A 119 2.91 6.30 0.69
CA ILE A 119 3.69 7.43 1.23
C ILE A 119 3.90 8.50 0.16
N LEU A 120 4.29 8.10 -1.05
CA LEU A 120 4.48 9.03 -2.17
C LEU A 120 3.16 9.71 -2.57
N LEU A 121 2.07 8.95 -2.71
CA LEU A 121 0.75 9.48 -3.06
C LEU A 121 0.25 10.47 -2.02
N PHE A 122 0.34 10.16 -0.73
CA PHE A 122 -0.10 11.08 0.32
C PHE A 122 0.80 12.32 0.40
N ARG A 123 2.12 12.12 0.39
CA ARG A 123 3.10 13.21 0.55
C ARG A 123 3.08 14.18 -0.63
N PHE A 124 2.96 13.66 -1.85
CA PHE A 124 3.00 14.44 -3.09
C PHE A 124 1.62 14.62 -3.73
N SER A 125 0.54 14.29 -3.03
CA SER A 125 -0.85 14.37 -3.52
C SER A 125 -1.16 15.67 -4.27
N ARG A 126 -0.82 16.82 -3.69
CA ARG A 126 -1.08 18.13 -4.32
C ARG A 126 -0.29 18.34 -5.61
N ILE A 127 0.97 17.91 -5.63
CA ILE A 127 1.82 18.01 -6.82
C ILE A 127 1.27 17.09 -7.90
N ILE A 128 0.96 15.84 -7.55
CA ILE A 128 0.36 14.85 -8.45
C ILE A 128 -0.94 15.40 -9.04
N LEU A 129 -1.85 15.92 -8.22
CA LEU A 129 -3.12 16.49 -8.69
C LEU A 129 -2.91 17.69 -9.61
N ASN A 130 -1.92 18.55 -9.33
CA ASN A 130 -1.58 19.68 -10.19
C ASN A 130 -1.00 19.21 -11.54
N GLU A 131 -0.08 18.24 -11.53
CA GLU A 131 0.49 17.65 -12.74
C GLU A 131 -0.58 16.96 -13.58
N PHE A 132 -1.49 16.19 -12.97
CA PHE A 132 -2.63 15.60 -13.66
C PHE A 132 -3.52 16.68 -14.27
N SER A 133 -3.85 17.72 -13.51
CA SER A 133 -4.63 18.85 -14.02
C SER A 133 -3.94 19.49 -15.22
N GLN A 134 -2.65 19.82 -15.13
CA GLN A 134 -1.87 20.38 -16.24
C GLN A 134 -1.84 19.44 -17.46
N PHE A 135 -1.66 18.14 -17.22
CA PHE A 135 -1.70 17.11 -18.24
C PHE A 135 -3.03 17.11 -18.99
N PHE A 136 -4.17 17.09 -18.31
CA PHE A 136 -5.49 17.13 -18.96
C PHE A 136 -5.69 18.37 -19.85
N HIS A 137 -5.04 19.48 -19.53
CA HIS A 137 -5.08 20.71 -20.31
C HIS A 137 -4.05 20.78 -21.46
N SER A 138 -3.12 19.82 -21.55
CA SER A 138 -2.06 19.78 -22.57
C SER A 138 -2.54 19.16 -23.90
N GLN A 139 -1.79 19.38 -24.98
CA GLN A 139 -2.05 18.68 -26.26
C GLN A 139 -1.77 17.17 -26.15
N THR A 140 -0.89 16.75 -25.24
CA THR A 140 -0.55 15.35 -25.02
C THR A 140 -1.74 14.53 -24.52
N SER A 141 -2.61 15.11 -23.68
CA SER A 141 -3.83 14.42 -23.25
C SER A 141 -4.77 14.12 -24.41
N PHE A 142 -4.89 15.04 -25.37
CA PHE A 142 -5.69 14.82 -26.57
C PHE A 142 -5.16 13.65 -27.39
N TYR A 143 -3.86 13.62 -27.70
CA TYR A 143 -3.26 12.50 -28.45
C TYR A 143 -3.42 11.17 -27.73
N LEU A 144 -3.23 11.15 -26.41
CA LEU A 144 -3.41 9.95 -25.60
C LEU A 144 -4.87 9.51 -25.56
N GLY A 145 -5.82 10.43 -25.44
CA GLY A 145 -7.25 10.13 -25.48
C GLY A 145 -7.68 9.52 -26.81
N VAL A 146 -7.21 10.08 -27.94
CA VAL A 146 -7.47 9.54 -29.29
C VAL A 146 -6.85 8.16 -29.45
N PHE A 147 -5.59 7.98 -29.04
CA PHE A 147 -4.91 6.70 -29.08
C PHE A 147 -5.66 5.64 -28.27
N LEU A 148 -6.00 5.96 -27.01
CA LEU A 148 -6.69 5.06 -26.10
C LEU A 148 -8.06 4.65 -26.66
N ALA A 149 -8.85 5.62 -27.16
CA ALA A 149 -10.16 5.34 -27.75
C ALA A 149 -10.05 4.48 -29.02
N THR A 150 -9.09 4.79 -29.89
CA THR A 150 -8.92 4.07 -31.17
C THR A 150 -8.51 2.62 -30.96
N ILE A 151 -7.50 2.39 -30.12
CA ILE A 151 -7.04 1.03 -29.80
C ILE A 151 -8.16 0.24 -29.12
N SER A 152 -8.85 0.85 -28.15
CA SER A 152 -9.91 0.17 -27.42
C SER A 152 -11.10 -0.20 -28.31
N VAL A 153 -11.48 0.67 -29.26
CA VAL A 153 -12.51 0.33 -30.26
C VAL A 153 -12.08 -0.84 -31.14
N ALA A 154 -10.83 -0.92 -31.56
CA ALA A 154 -10.33 -2.06 -32.33
C ALA A 154 -10.48 -3.38 -31.53
N PHE A 155 -10.16 -3.37 -30.24
CA PHE A 155 -10.37 -4.55 -29.39
C PHE A 155 -11.85 -4.95 -29.24
N ILE A 156 -12.77 -3.97 -29.17
CA ILE A 156 -14.21 -4.25 -29.13
C ILE A 156 -14.67 -5.00 -30.38
N LEU A 157 -14.14 -4.63 -31.56
CA LEU A 157 -14.55 -5.20 -32.84
C LEU A 157 -14.01 -6.62 -33.07
N GLU A 158 -12.83 -6.92 -32.53
CA GLU A 158 -12.13 -8.19 -32.77
C GLU A 158 -12.34 -9.23 -31.66
N THR A 159 -12.74 -8.82 -30.45
CA THR A 159 -12.82 -9.74 -29.31
C THR A 159 -14.17 -10.46 -29.20
N ASN A 160 -14.11 -11.76 -28.92
CA ASN A 160 -15.27 -12.56 -28.51
C ASN A 160 -15.34 -12.75 -26.97
N ASP A 161 -14.33 -12.30 -26.25
CA ASP A 161 -14.27 -12.43 -24.79
C ASP A 161 -15.00 -11.26 -24.10
N ILE A 162 -15.97 -11.59 -23.25
CA ILE A 162 -16.82 -10.62 -22.55
C ILE A 162 -16.00 -9.71 -21.63
N ALA A 163 -14.98 -10.23 -20.93
CA ALA A 163 -14.15 -9.44 -20.03
C ALA A 163 -13.31 -8.42 -20.79
N VAL A 164 -12.73 -8.83 -21.93
CA VAL A 164 -11.97 -7.93 -22.81
C VAL A 164 -12.89 -6.86 -23.42
N MET A 165 -14.10 -7.23 -23.81
CA MET A 165 -15.09 -6.30 -24.34
C MET A 165 -15.47 -5.22 -23.31
N ILE A 166 -15.78 -5.63 -22.07
CA ILE A 166 -16.12 -4.69 -20.98
C ILE A 166 -14.93 -3.75 -20.69
N ALA A 167 -13.72 -4.30 -20.56
CA ALA A 167 -12.53 -3.50 -20.31
C ALA A 167 -12.30 -2.46 -21.41
N SER A 168 -12.47 -2.86 -22.67
CA SER A 168 -12.28 -1.99 -23.82
C SER A 168 -13.34 -0.89 -23.91
N ILE A 169 -14.60 -1.18 -23.58
CA ILE A 169 -15.66 -0.16 -23.49
C ILE A 169 -15.30 0.90 -22.44
N VAL A 170 -14.84 0.48 -21.26
CA VAL A 170 -14.41 1.41 -20.20
C VAL A 170 -13.26 2.29 -20.68
N LEU A 171 -12.24 1.71 -21.32
CA LEU A 171 -11.11 2.46 -21.88
C LEU A 171 -11.55 3.45 -22.96
N THR A 172 -12.49 3.07 -23.85
CA THR A 172 -13.05 3.99 -24.84
C THR A 172 -13.75 5.16 -24.17
N MET A 173 -14.56 4.91 -23.14
CA MET A 173 -15.23 5.98 -22.39
C MET A 173 -14.22 6.92 -21.73
N ILE A 174 -13.16 6.38 -21.13
CA ILE A 174 -12.06 7.18 -20.57
C ILE A 174 -11.42 8.05 -21.66
N GLY A 175 -11.07 7.45 -22.80
CA GLY A 175 -10.47 8.18 -23.93
C GLY A 175 -11.35 9.33 -24.42
N LEU A 176 -12.66 9.10 -24.57
CA LEU A 176 -13.63 10.12 -24.97
C LEU A 176 -13.76 11.24 -23.92
N THR A 177 -13.76 10.91 -22.62
CA THR A 177 -13.80 11.94 -21.57
C THR A 177 -12.56 12.83 -21.54
N ILE A 178 -11.38 12.26 -21.83
CA ILE A 178 -10.12 13.02 -21.96
C ILE A 178 -10.23 14.00 -23.13
N ILE A 179 -10.65 13.52 -24.30
CA ILE A 179 -10.82 14.34 -25.51
C ILE A 179 -11.81 15.48 -25.25
N LEU A 180 -12.97 15.17 -24.65
CA LEU A 180 -14.00 16.16 -24.33
C LEU A 180 -13.48 17.24 -23.38
N SER A 181 -12.74 16.83 -22.34
CA SER A 181 -12.15 17.75 -21.36
C SER A 181 -11.19 18.74 -22.01
N TYR A 182 -10.34 18.28 -22.94
CA TYR A 182 -9.45 19.13 -23.72
C TYR A 182 -10.19 20.18 -24.55
N PHE A 183 -11.27 19.77 -25.25
CA PHE A 183 -12.07 20.71 -26.04
C PHE A 183 -12.77 21.74 -25.17
N ILE A 184 -13.43 21.33 -24.08
CA ILE A 184 -14.11 22.26 -23.16
C ILE A 184 -13.14 23.33 -22.65
N HIS A 185 -11.92 22.93 -22.28
CA HIS A 185 -10.90 23.87 -21.86
C HIS A 185 -10.50 24.84 -22.97
N THR A 186 -10.20 24.33 -24.16
CA THR A 186 -9.76 25.13 -25.32
C THR A 186 -10.82 26.17 -25.71
N PHE A 187 -12.11 25.82 -25.64
CA PHE A 187 -13.20 26.76 -25.92
C PHE A 187 -13.35 27.84 -24.83
N ARG A 188 -13.09 27.51 -23.56
CA ARG A 188 -13.16 28.48 -22.45
C ARG A 188 -12.01 29.48 -22.48
N THR A 189 -10.81 29.06 -22.88
CA THR A 189 -9.64 29.95 -22.94
C THR A 189 -9.66 30.86 -24.16
N ARG A 190 -10.27 30.45 -25.29
CA ARG A 190 -10.46 31.31 -26.47
C ARG A 190 -11.53 32.39 -26.33
N LYS A 191 -12.40 32.32 -25.30
CA LYS A 191 -13.48 33.28 -25.04
C LYS A 191 -13.10 34.38 -24.03
N LYS A 192 -11.91 34.31 -23.43
CA LYS A 192 -11.31 35.38 -22.62
C LYS A 192 -10.29 36.13 -23.45
#